data_AF-A0AAX3I595-F1
#
_entry.id   AF-A0AAX3I595-F1
#
_cell.length_a   1.000
_cell.length_b   1.000
_cell.length_c   1.000
_cell.angle_alpha   90.00
_cell.angle_beta   90.00
_cell.angle_gamma   90.00
#
_symmetry.space_group_name_H-M   'P 1'
#
loop_
_entity.id
_entity.type
_entity.pdbx_description
1 polymer ?
#
loop_
_entity_poly.entity_id
_entity_poly.type
_entity_poly.pdbx_seq_one_letter_code
_entity_poly.pdbx_strand_id
1 'polypeptide(L)'
;MNAQQGLYENVTLIDIQLASVYYPILVDLAKHKHCLTYTELVDRAKHENPDHRVVQNAIPVSTGRRLDVVRLFTDERKLPDLTSLVISKGTGECGSFFTRHFDPVAAREQVFAFDWNTATTDFAGFVEVTEKAVKPRKKVKKPQARERMAAYYQANKSNLPANVSEYREAIIELIMEGFSDEEAYAMTLRQTS
;
A
#
# COMPACT_ATOMS: atom_id res chain seq x y z
N MET A 1 -17.89 -9.32 12.83
CA MET A 1 -17.02 -9.56 11.66
C MET A 1 -15.65 -9.00 12.01
N ASN A 2 -14.62 -9.83 12.06
CA ASN A 2 -13.27 -9.37 12.40
C ASN A 2 -12.76 -8.48 11.26
N ALA A 3 -12.42 -7.22 11.56
CA ALA A 3 -11.84 -6.28 10.59
C ALA A 3 -10.64 -6.88 9.83
N GLN A 4 -9.92 -7.82 10.46
CA GLN A 4 -8.80 -8.56 9.90
C GLN A 4 -9.18 -9.47 8.70
N GLN A 5 -10.37 -10.09 8.68
CA GLN A 5 -10.75 -11.00 7.57
C GLN A 5 -10.99 -10.25 6.25
N GLY A 6 -11.52 -9.02 6.28
CA GLY A 6 -11.77 -8.23 5.08
C GLY A 6 -10.54 -7.52 4.50
N LEU A 7 -9.47 -7.36 5.30
CA LEU A 7 -8.23 -6.73 4.83
C LEU A 7 -7.43 -7.68 3.92
N TYR A 8 -7.25 -8.94 4.32
CA TYR A 8 -6.53 -9.94 3.49
C TYR A 8 -7.24 -10.23 2.16
N GLU A 9 -8.57 -10.14 2.12
CA GLU A 9 -9.33 -10.35 0.89
C GLU A 9 -8.89 -9.40 -0.23
N ASN A 10 -8.39 -8.21 0.09
CA ASN A 10 -8.03 -7.19 -0.89
C ASN A 10 -6.51 -7.06 -1.12
N VAL A 11 -5.70 -7.91 -0.49
CA VAL A 11 -4.25 -7.96 -0.74
C VAL A 11 -3.99 -8.72 -2.03
N THR A 12 -3.10 -8.18 -2.88
CA THR A 12 -2.61 -8.89 -4.08
C THR A 12 -1.18 -9.36 -3.90
N LEU A 13 -0.76 -10.29 -4.77
CA LEU A 13 0.63 -10.76 -4.79
C LEU A 13 1.62 -9.60 -5.02
N ILE A 14 1.23 -8.58 -5.79
CA ILE A 14 2.07 -7.40 -6.03
C ILE A 14 2.25 -6.61 -4.73
N ASP A 15 1.20 -6.48 -3.92
CA ASP A 15 1.28 -5.80 -2.63
C ASP A 15 2.27 -6.48 -1.70
N ILE A 16 2.21 -7.82 -1.63
CA ILE A 16 3.10 -8.61 -0.77
C ILE A 16 4.55 -8.49 -1.25
N GLN A 17 4.80 -8.64 -2.54
CA GLN A 17 6.16 -8.55 -3.11
C GLN A 17 6.79 -7.17 -2.98
N LEU A 18 5.99 -6.10 -3.00
CA LEU A 18 6.50 -4.76 -2.76
C LEU A 18 6.70 -4.49 -1.27
N ALA A 19 5.78 -4.97 -0.42
CA ALA A 19 5.92 -4.88 1.03
C ALA A 19 7.17 -5.62 1.54
N SER A 20 7.52 -6.76 0.95
CA SER A 20 8.74 -7.51 1.30
C SER A 20 10.03 -6.74 1.02
N VAL A 21 9.98 -5.82 0.06
CA VAL A 21 11.11 -4.93 -0.25
C VAL A 21 11.06 -3.66 0.59
N TYR A 22 9.88 -3.10 0.85
CA TYR A 22 9.74 -1.88 1.64
C TYR A 22 10.01 -2.11 3.13
N TYR A 23 9.59 -3.23 3.70
CA TYR A 23 9.76 -3.53 5.12
C TYR A 23 11.22 -3.36 5.62
N PRO A 24 12.24 -4.01 5.02
CA PRO A 24 13.63 -3.84 5.48
C PRO A 24 14.13 -2.39 5.34
N ILE A 25 13.71 -1.67 4.29
CA ILE A 25 14.03 -0.25 4.12
C ILE A 25 13.44 0.57 5.27
N LEU A 26 12.20 0.33 5.65
CA LEU A 26 11.54 1.06 6.74
C LEU A 26 12.16 0.74 8.10
N VAL A 27 12.54 -0.51 8.35
CA VAL A 27 13.28 -0.89 9.56
C VAL A 27 14.63 -0.17 9.64
N ASP A 28 15.35 -0.08 8.52
CA ASP A 28 16.61 0.67 8.44
C ASP A 28 16.41 2.16 8.77
N LEU A 29 15.38 2.79 8.20
CA LEU A 29 15.05 4.18 8.52
C LEU A 29 14.68 4.39 9.98
N ALA A 30 13.92 3.47 10.56
CA ALA A 30 13.52 3.54 11.96
C ALA A 30 14.73 3.51 12.89
N LYS A 31 15.72 2.65 12.60
CA LYS A 31 16.99 2.58 13.34
C LYS A 31 17.79 3.87 13.28
N HIS A 32 17.76 4.54 12.13
CA HIS A 32 18.50 5.79 11.90
C HIS A 32 17.67 7.07 12.15
N LYS A 33 16.42 6.92 12.59
CA LYS A 33 15.49 8.03 12.87
C LYS A 33 15.25 8.96 11.68
N HIS A 34 15.09 8.39 10.49
CA HIS A 34 14.83 9.11 9.26
C HIS A 34 13.41 8.86 8.72
N CYS A 35 12.90 9.85 7.99
CA CYS A 35 11.71 9.71 7.15
C CYS A 35 12.13 9.83 5.69
N LEU A 36 11.30 9.32 4.78
CA LEU A 36 11.46 9.54 3.36
C LEU A 36 10.12 9.76 2.68
N THR A 37 10.17 10.29 1.47
CA THR A 37 8.97 10.50 0.65
C THR A 37 8.55 9.22 -0.06
N TYR A 38 7.27 9.12 -0.46
CA TYR A 38 6.79 8.00 -1.29
C TYR A 38 7.65 7.76 -2.55
N THR A 39 8.14 8.84 -3.17
CA THR A 39 9.03 8.75 -4.33
C THR A 39 10.38 8.19 -3.95
N GLU A 40 11.00 8.69 -2.88
CA GLU A 40 12.30 8.19 -2.40
C GLU A 40 12.22 6.72 -1.97
N LEU A 41 11.10 6.26 -1.39
CA LEU A 41 10.90 4.84 -1.07
C LEU A 41 10.98 3.98 -2.33
N VAL A 42 10.24 4.39 -3.36
CA VAL A 42 10.15 3.66 -4.63
C VAL A 42 11.51 3.67 -5.33
N ASP A 43 12.20 4.82 -5.37
CA ASP A 43 13.50 4.95 -6.01
C ASP A 43 14.56 4.11 -5.30
N ARG A 44 14.59 4.14 -3.96
CA ARG A 44 15.49 3.30 -3.15
C ARG A 44 15.21 1.81 -3.37
N ALA A 45 13.94 1.40 -3.34
CA ALA A 45 13.56 0.02 -3.59
C ALA A 45 14.01 -0.47 -4.99
N LYS A 46 13.84 0.37 -6.02
CA LYS A 46 14.30 0.08 -7.40
C LYS A 46 15.80 -0.02 -7.49
N HIS A 47 16.52 0.88 -6.83
CA HIS A 47 17.98 0.90 -6.82
C HIS A 47 18.54 -0.36 -6.16
N GLU A 48 17.99 -0.77 -5.02
CA GLU A 48 18.43 -1.95 -4.27
C GLU A 48 18.00 -3.28 -4.91
N ASN A 49 17.02 -3.26 -5.83
CA ASN A 49 16.46 -4.46 -6.46
C ASN A 49 16.35 -4.32 -7.99
N PRO A 50 17.48 -4.19 -8.72
CA PRO A 50 17.48 -3.92 -10.16
C PRO A 50 16.80 -5.03 -10.99
N ASP A 51 16.97 -6.30 -10.58
CA ASP A 51 16.44 -7.45 -11.31
C ASP A 51 14.97 -7.77 -10.96
N HIS A 52 14.40 -7.11 -9.95
CA HIS A 52 13.05 -7.38 -9.47
C HIS A 52 12.00 -6.64 -10.30
N ARG A 53 11.51 -7.26 -11.38
CA ARG A 53 10.57 -6.65 -12.34
C ARG A 53 9.35 -5.96 -11.71
N VAL A 54 8.78 -6.51 -10.64
CA VAL A 54 7.62 -5.90 -9.96
C VAL A 54 8.01 -4.60 -9.24
N VAL A 55 9.18 -4.54 -8.62
CA VAL A 55 9.72 -3.33 -7.99
C VAL A 55 10.05 -2.27 -9.03
N GLN A 56 10.63 -2.66 -10.16
CA GLN A 56 10.93 -1.74 -11.26
C GLN A 56 9.67 -1.08 -11.85
N ASN A 57 8.54 -1.79 -11.83
CA ASN A 57 7.25 -1.26 -12.28
C ASN A 57 6.48 -0.50 -11.19
N ALA A 58 6.98 -0.42 -9.95
CA ALA A 58 6.30 0.29 -8.87
C ALA A 58 6.21 1.79 -9.17
N ILE A 59 5.06 2.38 -8.82
CA ILE A 59 4.79 3.82 -8.92
C ILE A 59 4.36 4.38 -7.55
N PRO A 60 4.68 5.64 -7.22
CA PRO A 60 4.37 6.22 -5.91
C PRO A 60 2.87 6.23 -5.53
N VAL A 61 1.99 6.40 -6.52
CA VAL A 61 0.54 6.58 -6.29
C VAL A 61 -0.10 5.36 -5.61
N SER A 62 0.38 4.16 -5.89
CA SER A 62 -0.13 2.91 -5.29
C SER A 62 0.72 2.42 -4.11
N THR A 63 1.77 3.13 -3.73
CA THR A 63 2.64 2.81 -2.59
C THR A 63 1.88 2.82 -1.27
N GLY A 64 0.91 3.72 -1.08
CA GLY A 64 0.09 3.75 0.12
C GLY A 64 -0.59 2.41 0.45
N ARG A 65 -1.29 1.81 -0.51
CA ARG A 65 -1.94 0.50 -0.34
C ARG A 65 -0.93 -0.61 -0.03
N ARG A 66 0.22 -0.60 -0.70
CA ARG A 66 1.26 -1.63 -0.52
C ARG A 66 1.88 -1.56 0.89
N LEU A 67 1.92 -0.36 1.47
CA LEU A 67 2.32 -0.16 2.86
C LEU A 67 1.28 -0.71 3.86
N ASP A 68 0.02 -0.88 3.47
CA ASP A 68 -0.99 -1.49 4.37
C ASP A 68 -0.64 -2.95 4.71
N VAL A 69 0.10 -3.66 3.86
CA VAL A 69 0.62 -5.00 4.17
C VAL A 69 1.68 -4.94 5.27
N VAL A 70 2.54 -3.91 5.25
CA VAL A 70 3.50 -3.66 6.32
C VAL A 70 2.78 -3.31 7.62
N ARG A 71 1.77 -2.42 7.55
CA ARG A 71 0.95 -2.05 8.71
C ARG A 71 0.25 -3.27 9.31
N LEU A 72 -0.31 -4.14 8.47
CA LEU A 72 -0.95 -5.37 8.91
C LEU A 72 0.02 -6.26 9.69
N PHE A 73 1.23 -6.45 9.18
CA PHE A 73 2.27 -7.22 9.87
C PHE A 73 2.64 -6.61 11.24
N THR A 74 2.81 -5.28 11.30
CA THR A 74 3.17 -4.59 12.55
C THR A 74 2.02 -4.64 13.55
N ASP A 75 0.78 -4.45 13.11
CA ASP A 75 -0.41 -4.46 13.95
C ASP A 75 -0.65 -5.82 14.59
N GLU A 76 -0.53 -6.91 13.83
CA GLU A 76 -0.67 -8.29 14.35
C GLU A 76 0.32 -8.61 15.48
N ARG A 77 1.50 -7.99 15.42
CA ARG A 77 2.59 -8.19 16.38
C ARG A 77 2.65 -7.09 17.43
N LYS A 78 1.71 -6.15 17.42
CA LYS A 78 1.67 -4.97 18.30
C LYS A 78 2.98 -4.16 18.25
N LEU A 79 3.58 -4.09 17.06
CA LEU A 79 4.76 -3.27 16.78
C LEU A 79 4.32 -1.86 16.37
N PRO A 80 5.16 -0.84 16.58
CA PRO A 80 4.89 0.50 16.07
C PRO A 80 4.75 0.53 14.55
N ASP A 81 3.87 1.38 14.04
CA ASP A 81 3.56 1.46 12.61
C ASP A 81 4.68 2.17 11.82
N LEU A 82 5.53 1.37 11.18
CA LEU A 82 6.63 1.81 10.31
C LEU A 82 6.18 2.68 9.14
N THR A 83 4.92 2.60 8.73
CA THR A 83 4.41 3.35 7.58
C THR A 83 4.31 4.86 7.86
N SER A 84 4.34 5.26 9.14
CA SER A 84 4.46 6.67 9.59
C SER A 84 5.76 7.37 9.17
N LEU A 85 6.76 6.60 8.71
CA LEU A 85 8.03 7.12 8.19
C LEU A 85 7.95 7.56 6.72
N VAL A 86 6.85 7.23 6.03
CA VAL A 86 6.65 7.55 4.62
C VAL A 86 5.75 8.77 4.48
N ILE A 87 6.32 9.88 4.03
CA ILE A 87 5.66 11.18 3.96
C ILE A 87 5.41 11.62 2.51
N SER A 88 4.46 12.54 2.32
CA SER A 88 4.28 13.23 1.06
C SER A 88 5.32 14.34 0.91
N LYS A 89 5.94 14.44 -0.27
CA LYS A 89 6.88 15.52 -0.59
C LYS A 89 6.23 16.90 -0.50
N GLY A 90 4.93 17.00 -0.84
CA GLY A 90 4.22 18.28 -0.89
C GLY A 90 3.83 18.81 0.49
N THR A 91 3.42 17.93 1.40
CA THR A 91 2.94 18.33 2.74
C THR A 91 3.99 18.15 3.83
N GLY A 92 5.05 17.36 3.56
CA GLY A 92 6.03 16.98 4.57
C GLY A 92 5.50 16.00 5.61
N GLU A 93 4.32 15.42 5.39
CA GLU A 93 3.64 14.56 6.37
C GLU A 93 2.95 13.37 5.69
N CYS A 94 2.54 12.38 6.49
CA CYS A 94 1.85 11.17 6.05
C CYS A 94 0.62 11.47 5.17
N GLY A 95 0.26 10.52 4.31
CA GLY A 95 -0.92 10.63 3.43
C GLY A 95 -2.21 10.86 4.21
N SER A 96 -3.22 11.46 3.54
CA SER A 96 -4.50 11.83 4.15
C SER A 96 -5.23 10.67 4.83
N PHE A 97 -5.09 9.45 4.31
CA PHE A 97 -5.63 8.26 4.94
C PHE A 97 -5.02 8.04 6.34
N PHE A 98 -3.70 8.14 6.46
CA PHE A 98 -3.00 7.95 7.73
C PHE A 98 -3.43 8.99 8.75
N THR A 99 -3.37 10.27 8.38
CA THR A 99 -3.61 11.39 9.31
C THR A 99 -5.06 11.53 9.78
N ARG A 100 -6.01 10.87 9.10
CA ARG A 100 -7.41 10.78 9.54
C ARG A 100 -7.63 9.71 10.61
N HIS A 101 -6.81 8.67 10.63
CA HIS A 101 -6.98 7.53 11.52
C HIS A 101 -5.97 7.50 12.67
N PHE A 102 -4.83 8.16 12.49
CA PHE A 102 -3.69 8.10 13.41
C PHE A 102 -3.04 9.47 13.55
N ASP A 103 -2.42 9.71 14.71
CA ASP A 103 -1.51 10.82 14.91
C ASP A 103 -0.12 10.45 14.32
N PRO A 104 0.31 11.08 13.21
CA PRO A 104 1.57 10.73 12.56
C PRO A 104 2.80 11.06 13.41
N VAL A 105 2.73 12.09 14.27
CA VAL A 105 3.86 12.49 15.11
C VAL A 105 4.03 11.47 16.23
N ALA A 106 2.95 11.16 16.95
CA ALA A 106 2.99 10.17 18.03
C ALA A 106 3.36 8.76 17.52
N ALA A 107 2.85 8.35 16.35
CA ALA A 107 3.22 7.07 15.74
C ALA A 107 4.72 7.01 15.41
N ARG A 108 5.26 8.08 14.83
CA ARG A 108 6.68 8.18 14.48
C ARG A 108 7.59 8.20 15.72
N GLU A 109 7.19 8.88 16.78
CA GLU A 109 7.90 8.86 18.05
C GLU A 109 7.98 7.44 18.63
N GLN A 110 6.89 6.68 18.59
CA GLN A 110 6.88 5.28 19.02
C GLN A 110 7.80 4.42 18.15
N VAL A 111 7.80 4.62 16.84
CA VAL A 111 8.73 3.95 15.92
C VAL A 111 10.17 4.26 16.28
N PHE A 112 10.55 5.51 16.51
CA PHE A 112 11.93 5.88 16.83
C PHE A 112 12.38 5.52 18.25
N ALA A 113 11.44 5.29 19.17
CA ALA A 113 11.71 4.84 20.54
C ALA A 113 11.85 3.31 20.65
N PHE A 114 11.32 2.56 19.69
CA PHE A 114 11.32 1.11 19.71
C PHE A 114 12.67 0.51 19.28
N ASP A 115 13.09 -0.58 19.93
CA ASP A 115 14.32 -1.28 19.59
C ASP A 115 14.13 -2.25 18.43
N TRP A 116 14.35 -1.74 17.22
CA TRP A 116 14.26 -2.51 15.97
C TRP A 116 15.36 -3.57 15.80
N ASN A 117 16.30 -3.72 16.73
CA ASN A 117 17.24 -4.85 16.71
C ASN A 117 16.63 -6.12 17.32
N THR A 118 15.56 -5.98 18.11
CA THR A 118 14.88 -7.10 18.79
C THR A 118 13.54 -7.49 18.17
N ALA A 119 12.97 -6.64 17.31
CA ALA A 119 11.78 -6.98 16.53
C ALA A 119 12.00 -8.27 15.73
N THR A 120 11.04 -9.20 15.81
CA THR A 120 11.09 -10.44 15.03
C THR A 120 11.18 -10.11 13.55
N THR A 121 12.30 -10.48 12.94
CA THR A 121 12.61 -10.21 11.53
C THR A 121 11.88 -11.14 10.56
N ASP A 122 10.99 -12.01 11.05
CA ASP A 122 10.28 -12.98 10.21
C ASP A 122 9.13 -12.37 9.41
N PHE A 123 9.39 -11.21 8.81
CA PHE A 123 8.57 -10.68 7.73
C PHE A 123 8.60 -11.65 6.53
N ALA A 124 9.71 -12.36 6.33
CA ALA A 124 9.84 -13.37 5.28
C ALA A 124 8.82 -14.52 5.46
N GLY A 125 8.69 -15.08 6.66
CA GLY A 125 7.68 -16.10 6.96
C GLY A 125 6.25 -15.56 6.87
N PHE A 126 6.00 -14.33 7.29
CA PHE A 126 4.71 -13.67 7.06
C PHE A 126 4.38 -13.55 5.57
N VAL A 127 5.35 -13.13 4.75
CA VAL A 127 5.22 -13.05 3.29
C VAL A 127 4.89 -14.43 2.73
N GLU A 128 5.62 -15.48 3.08
CA GLU A 128 5.39 -16.83 2.57
C GLU A 128 3.98 -17.34 2.89
N VAL A 129 3.51 -17.16 4.12
CA VAL A 129 2.16 -17.56 4.54
C VAL A 129 1.10 -16.76 3.78
N THR A 130 1.30 -15.44 3.67
CA THR A 130 0.32 -14.55 3.04
C THR A 130 0.25 -14.78 1.54
N GLU A 131 1.38 -15.00 0.86
CA GLU A 131 1.41 -15.34 -0.57
C GLU A 131 0.63 -16.62 -0.87
N LYS A 132 0.75 -17.65 -0.02
CA LYS A 132 0.00 -18.90 -0.15
C LYS A 132 -1.50 -18.72 0.10
N ALA A 133 -1.89 -17.75 0.92
CA ALA A 133 -3.29 -17.46 1.24
C ALA A 133 -3.99 -16.59 0.19
N VAL A 134 -3.24 -15.78 -0.57
CA VAL A 134 -3.82 -14.90 -1.60
C VAL A 134 -4.35 -15.72 -2.78
N LYS A 135 -5.64 -15.55 -3.07
CA LYS A 135 -6.27 -16.15 -4.24
C LYS A 135 -5.74 -15.50 -5.53
N PRO A 136 -5.22 -16.28 -6.50
CA PRO A 136 -4.81 -15.74 -7.78
C PRO A 136 -5.97 -15.07 -8.52
N ARG A 137 -5.76 -13.85 -9.00
CA ARG A 137 -6.71 -13.09 -9.83
C ARG A 137 -6.30 -13.11 -11.29
N LYS A 138 -7.28 -13.10 -12.19
CA LYS A 138 -7.03 -13.00 -13.64
C LYS A 138 -6.70 -11.54 -13.99
N LYS A 139 -5.44 -11.30 -14.37
CA LYS A 139 -4.97 -9.98 -14.77
C LYS A 139 -5.69 -9.47 -16.02
N VAL A 140 -5.85 -8.15 -16.09
CA VAL A 140 -6.49 -7.43 -17.20
C VAL A 140 -5.46 -6.52 -17.87
N LYS A 141 -5.48 -6.43 -19.21
CA LYS A 141 -4.58 -5.52 -19.93
C LYS A 141 -5.04 -4.07 -19.77
N LYS A 142 -4.10 -3.11 -19.73
CA LYS A 142 -4.39 -1.67 -19.54
C LYS A 142 -5.49 -1.11 -20.47
N PRO A 143 -5.54 -1.43 -21.78
CA PRO A 143 -6.62 -0.94 -22.64
C PRO A 143 -8.00 -1.42 -22.19
N GLN A 144 -8.13 -2.72 -21.90
CA GLN A 144 -9.37 -3.30 -21.40
C GLN A 144 -9.75 -2.77 -20.00
N ALA A 145 -8.77 -2.54 -19.13
CA ALA A 145 -9.00 -1.95 -17.82
C ALA A 145 -9.55 -0.51 -17.92
N ARG A 146 -9.05 0.27 -18.90
CA ARG A 146 -9.56 1.62 -19.20
C ARG A 146 -11.00 1.59 -19.69
N GLU A 147 -11.34 0.64 -20.56
CA GLU A 147 -12.70 0.45 -21.06
C GLU A 147 -13.66 0.08 -19.92
N ARG A 148 -13.28 -0.90 -19.10
CA ARG A 148 -14.07 -1.33 -17.93
C ARG A 148 -14.31 -0.19 -16.94
N MET A 149 -13.25 0.54 -16.58
CA MET A 149 -13.36 1.72 -15.72
C MET A 149 -14.32 2.76 -16.32
N ALA A 150 -14.19 3.08 -17.61
CA ALA A 150 -15.04 4.08 -18.26
C ALA A 150 -16.51 3.64 -18.30
N ALA A 151 -16.78 2.36 -18.59
CA ALA A 151 -18.12 1.79 -18.58
C ALA A 151 -18.77 1.88 -17.20
N TYR A 152 -18.04 1.49 -16.14
CA TYR A 152 -18.52 1.58 -14.77
C TYR A 152 -18.78 3.03 -14.35
N TYR A 153 -17.88 3.95 -14.68
CA TYR A 153 -18.09 5.39 -14.43
C TYR A 153 -19.39 5.88 -15.08
N GLN A 154 -19.61 5.61 -16.37
CA GLN A 154 -20.81 6.10 -17.05
C GLN A 154 -22.10 5.56 -16.45
N ALA A 155 -22.10 4.30 -16.03
CA ALA A 155 -23.26 3.67 -15.38
C ALA A 155 -23.53 4.21 -13.96
N ASN A 156 -22.49 4.66 -13.24
CA ASN A 156 -22.59 4.98 -11.81
C ASN A 156 -22.28 6.44 -11.45
N LYS A 157 -21.99 7.32 -12.43
CA LYS A 157 -21.51 8.69 -12.21
C LYS A 157 -22.37 9.54 -11.27
N SER A 158 -23.68 9.28 -11.16
CA SER A 158 -24.57 10.00 -10.23
C SER A 158 -24.27 9.71 -8.76
N ASN A 159 -23.66 8.56 -8.47
CA ASN A 159 -23.39 8.06 -7.13
C ASN A 159 -21.90 8.15 -6.77
N LEU A 160 -21.07 8.66 -7.68
CA LEU A 160 -19.63 8.80 -7.47
C LEU A 160 -19.29 10.23 -7.02
N PRO A 161 -18.27 10.41 -6.16
CA PRO A 161 -17.85 11.73 -5.73
C PRO A 161 -17.22 12.53 -6.88
N ALA A 162 -17.33 13.85 -6.82
CA ALA A 162 -16.90 14.75 -7.90
C ALA A 162 -15.40 14.64 -8.24
N ASN A 163 -14.57 14.28 -7.26
CA ASN A 163 -13.12 14.13 -7.41
C ASN A 163 -12.68 12.73 -7.87
N VAL A 164 -13.61 11.83 -8.24
CA VAL A 164 -13.27 10.44 -8.63
C VAL A 164 -12.28 10.36 -9.81
N SER A 165 -12.24 11.41 -10.65
CA SER A 165 -11.30 11.51 -11.78
C SER A 165 -9.84 11.56 -11.35
N GLU A 166 -9.53 12.04 -10.15
CA GLU A 166 -8.18 12.10 -9.59
C GLU A 166 -7.60 10.69 -9.35
N TYR A 167 -8.47 9.69 -9.15
CA TYR A 167 -8.08 8.31 -8.85
C TYR A 167 -8.05 7.39 -10.07
N ARG A 168 -8.19 7.95 -11.28
CA ARG A 168 -8.31 7.20 -12.52
C ARG A 168 -7.21 6.15 -12.70
N GLU A 169 -5.94 6.52 -12.52
CA GLU A 169 -4.84 5.57 -12.74
C GLU A 169 -4.79 4.50 -11.64
N ALA A 170 -5.15 4.82 -10.40
CA ALA A 170 -5.24 3.84 -9.31
C ALA A 170 -6.37 2.82 -9.54
N ILE A 171 -7.54 3.28 -10.01
CA ILE A 171 -8.66 2.39 -10.38
C ILE A 171 -8.26 1.46 -11.53
N ILE A 172 -7.61 2.00 -12.58
CA ILE A 172 -7.11 1.20 -13.70
C ILE A 172 -6.13 0.13 -13.21
N GLU A 173 -5.21 0.48 -12.31
CA GLU A 173 -4.25 -0.46 -11.73
C GLU A 173 -4.94 -1.61 -10.99
N LEU A 174 -5.93 -1.32 -10.15
CA LEU A 174 -6.73 -2.34 -9.46
C LEU A 174 -7.47 -3.26 -10.46
N ILE A 175 -8.08 -2.71 -11.50
CA ILE A 175 -8.71 -3.54 -12.54
C ILE A 175 -7.67 -4.40 -13.26
N MET A 176 -6.48 -3.86 -13.54
CA MET A 176 -5.37 -4.62 -14.13
C MET A 176 -4.88 -5.77 -13.23
N GLU A 177 -4.92 -5.58 -11.90
CA GLU A 177 -4.64 -6.60 -10.89
C GLU A 177 -5.75 -7.67 -10.78
N GLY A 178 -6.88 -7.45 -11.43
CA GLY A 178 -7.97 -8.42 -11.56
C GLY A 178 -9.11 -8.22 -10.57
N PHE A 179 -9.20 -7.06 -9.92
CA PHE A 179 -10.39 -6.67 -9.17
C PHE A 179 -11.60 -6.47 -10.10
N SER A 180 -12.81 -6.66 -9.55
CA SER A 180 -14.03 -6.21 -10.22
C SER A 180 -14.07 -4.67 -10.30
N ASP A 181 -14.91 -4.15 -11.18
CA ASP A 181 -15.02 -2.70 -11.36
C ASP A 181 -15.52 -2.05 -10.06
N GLU A 182 -16.54 -2.62 -9.44
CA GLU A 182 -17.08 -2.15 -8.16
C GLU A 182 -16.03 -2.16 -7.04
N GLU A 183 -15.27 -3.26 -6.87
CA GLU A 183 -14.19 -3.34 -5.87
C GLU A 183 -13.12 -2.28 -6.12
N ALA A 184 -12.69 -2.08 -7.38
CA ALA A 184 -11.67 -1.10 -7.72
C ALA A 184 -12.11 0.33 -7.37
N TYR A 185 -13.35 0.69 -7.67
CA TYR A 185 -13.92 1.98 -7.26
C TYR A 185 -14.06 2.07 -5.73
N ALA A 186 -14.60 1.05 -5.07
CA ALA A 186 -14.79 1.07 -3.62
C ALA A 186 -13.46 1.20 -2.87
N MET A 187 -12.42 0.47 -3.30
CA MET A 187 -11.10 0.50 -2.66
C MET A 187 -10.43 1.88 -2.80
N THR A 188 -10.47 2.48 -3.99
CA THR A 188 -9.88 3.82 -4.19
C THR A 188 -10.62 4.90 -3.40
N LEU A 189 -11.95 4.83 -3.34
CA LEU A 189 -12.74 5.82 -2.60
C LEU A 189 -12.64 5.68 -1.07
N ARG A 190 -12.45 4.46 -0.55
CA ARG A 190 -12.19 4.22 0.89
C ARG A 190 -10.88 4.85 1.37
N GLN A 191 -9.88 4.98 0.50
CA GLN A 191 -8.63 5.68 0.86
C GLN A 191 -8.82 7.20 1.02
N THR A 192 -10.00 7.71 0.69
CA THR A 192 -10.30 9.15 0.55
C THR A 192 -11.49 9.61 1.39
N SER A 193 -12.19 8.67 2.05
CA SER A 193 -13.33 8.90 2.95
C SER A 193 -12.86 8.76 4.39
#